data_AF-A0A423UEB8-F1
#
_entry.id   AF-A0A423UEB8-F1
#
_cell.length_a   1.000
_cell.length_b   1.000
_cell.length_c   1.000
_cell.angle_alpha   90.00
_cell.angle_beta   90.00
_cell.angle_gamma   90.00
#
_symmetry.space_group_name_H-M   'P 1'
#
loop_
_entity.id
_entity.type
_entity.pdbx_description
1 polymer ?
#
loop_
_entity_poly.entity_id
_entity_poly.type
_entity_poly.pdbx_seq_one_letter_code
_entity_poly.pdbx_strand_id
1 'polypeptide(L)'
;MVEGDAQGSSRASSVGGKARHRWSREIENVAFRVDDFDARATVIWRKRNEMVIRRGATLRSDIPLNKDGTIGFDVRCGTQIRAEHRNAVKDFTTTDDIVLRSVNEVGLFLYFGRTNGWLVLRDDDGRTIHDWTVVPEC
;
A
#
# COMPACT_ATOMS: atom_id res chain seq x y z
N MET A 1 -45.57 -20.38 40.19
CA MET A 1 -44.12 -20.33 40.43
C MET A 1 -43.61 -21.72 40.15
N VAL A 2 -42.86 -21.96 39.08
CA VAL A 2 -41.56 -21.34 38.79
C VAL A 2 -41.42 -21.10 37.28
N GLU A 3 -41.04 -19.86 36.91
CA GLU A 3 -40.65 -19.46 35.55
C GLU A 3 -39.22 -19.95 35.28
N GLY A 4 -39.01 -20.59 34.13
CA GLY A 4 -37.70 -20.99 33.64
C GLY A 4 -37.22 -20.02 32.57
N ASP A 5 -36.38 -19.06 32.96
CA ASP A 5 -35.79 -18.08 32.05
C ASP A 5 -34.54 -18.65 31.35
N ALA A 6 -34.53 -18.46 30.04
CA ALA A 6 -33.45 -18.82 29.14
C ALA A 6 -32.39 -17.70 29.09
N GLN A 7 -31.12 -18.02 29.35
CA GLN A 7 -29.97 -17.22 28.95
C GLN A 7 -28.88 -18.21 28.55
N GLY A 8 -28.42 -18.29 27.30
CA GLY A 8 -28.02 -17.19 26.43
C GLY A 8 -26.54 -17.43 26.14
N SER A 9 -26.25 -18.38 25.23
CA SER A 9 -24.88 -18.69 24.83
C SER A 9 -24.29 -17.51 24.07
N SER A 10 -23.46 -16.72 24.75
CA SER A 10 -22.68 -15.66 24.13
C SER A 10 -21.63 -16.31 23.22
N ARG A 11 -21.81 -16.16 21.89
CA ARG A 11 -20.72 -16.39 20.93
C ARG A 11 -19.60 -15.41 21.26
N ALA A 12 -18.46 -15.94 21.69
CA ALA A 12 -17.21 -15.20 21.68
C ALA A 12 -16.92 -14.77 20.23
N SER A 13 -16.94 -13.46 19.99
CA SER A 13 -16.44 -12.88 18.73
C SER A 13 -14.95 -13.19 18.63
N SER A 14 -14.55 -13.90 17.59
CA SER A 14 -13.14 -14.15 17.28
C SER A 14 -12.44 -12.81 17.03
N VAL A 15 -11.53 -12.42 17.94
CA VAL A 15 -10.55 -11.35 17.75
C VAL A 15 -9.58 -11.83 16.66
N GLY A 16 -9.66 -11.22 15.48
CA GLY A 16 -8.93 -11.70 14.30
C GLY A 16 -9.39 -11.06 13.01
N GLY A 17 -9.59 -9.75 13.00
CA GLY A 17 -9.75 -8.98 11.77
C GLY A 17 -8.39 -8.57 11.22
N LYS A 18 -8.29 -8.45 9.89
CA LYS A 18 -7.12 -7.79 9.28
C LYS A 18 -7.09 -6.34 9.77
N ALA A 19 -5.90 -5.86 10.11
CA ALA A 19 -5.66 -4.46 10.47
C ALA A 19 -6.43 -3.51 9.53
N ARG A 20 -7.27 -2.65 10.11
CA ARG A 20 -8.10 -1.71 9.35
C ARG A 20 -7.33 -0.42 9.20
N HIS A 21 -7.17 0.04 7.97
CA HIS A 21 -6.50 1.30 7.67
C HIS A 21 -7.51 2.41 7.44
N ARG A 22 -7.31 3.56 8.09
CA ARG A 22 -8.11 4.77 7.89
C ARG A 22 -7.21 5.95 7.57
N TRP A 23 -7.52 6.62 6.46
CA TRP A 23 -6.93 7.91 6.12
C TRP A 23 -7.44 8.99 7.08
N SER A 24 -6.55 9.90 7.50
CA SER A 24 -6.82 11.08 8.34
C SER A 24 -6.18 12.33 7.71
N ARG A 25 -6.55 13.54 8.15
CA ARG A 25 -5.93 14.78 7.61
C ARG A 25 -4.46 14.94 7.98
N GLU A 26 -4.03 14.33 9.08
CA GLU A 26 -2.64 14.41 9.55
C GLU A 26 -1.67 13.81 8.53
N ILE A 27 -2.08 12.72 7.87
CA ILE A 27 -1.23 12.00 6.92
C ILE A 27 -1.04 12.74 5.59
N GLU A 28 -1.89 13.73 5.26
CA GLU A 28 -1.78 14.51 4.03
C GLU A 28 -0.46 15.28 3.93
N ASN A 29 0.09 15.65 5.10
CA ASN A 29 1.32 16.42 5.22
C ASN A 29 2.56 15.54 5.41
N VAL A 30 2.40 14.22 5.48
CA VAL A 30 3.50 13.28 5.68
C VAL A 30 4.04 12.84 4.32
N ALA A 31 5.34 13.04 4.13
CA ALA A 31 6.06 12.53 2.98
C ALA A 31 6.65 11.15 3.32
N PHE A 32 6.15 10.11 2.66
CA PHE A 32 6.67 8.76 2.81
C PHE A 32 7.75 8.49 1.79
N ARG A 33 8.92 8.05 2.25
CA ARG A 33 10.03 7.62 1.41
C ARG A 33 9.96 6.11 1.21
N VAL A 34 10.35 5.70 0.01
CA VAL A 34 10.60 4.31 -0.38
C VAL A 34 12.05 4.25 -0.83
N ASP A 35 12.82 3.31 -0.31
CA ASP A 35 14.18 2.97 -0.74
C ASP A 35 14.39 1.47 -0.50
N ASP A 36 13.64 0.65 -1.23
CA ASP A 36 13.59 -0.81 -1.05
C ASP A 36 13.26 -1.49 -2.40
N PHE A 37 13.60 -2.77 -2.53
CA PHE A 37 13.35 -3.57 -3.74
C PHE A 37 13.84 -2.91 -5.05
N ASP A 38 15.00 -2.24 -5.01
CA ASP A 38 15.58 -1.48 -6.12
C ASP A 38 14.66 -0.37 -6.67
N ALA A 39 13.74 0.14 -5.84
CA ALA A 39 12.88 1.27 -6.14
C ALA A 39 13.09 2.39 -5.11
N ARG A 40 13.05 3.63 -5.60
CA ARG A 40 13.17 4.82 -4.76
C ARG A 40 12.10 5.84 -5.10
N ALA A 41 11.37 6.33 -4.11
CA ALA A 41 10.31 7.29 -4.35
C ALA A 41 9.98 8.14 -3.12
N THR A 42 9.38 9.29 -3.36
CA THR A 42 8.66 10.06 -2.34
C THR A 42 7.17 10.01 -2.66
N VAL A 43 6.36 9.61 -1.69
CA VAL A 43 4.93 9.33 -1.83
C VAL A 43 4.15 10.16 -0.80
N ILE A 44 3.03 10.75 -1.22
CA ILE A 44 2.15 11.54 -0.37
C ILE A 44 0.73 10.98 -0.45
N TRP A 45 0.07 10.78 0.70
CA TRP A 45 -1.32 10.34 0.74
C TRP A 45 -2.28 11.53 0.89
N ARG A 46 -2.56 12.21 -0.22
CA ARG A 46 -3.33 13.47 -0.25
C ARG A 46 -4.80 13.31 0.14
N LYS A 47 -5.46 12.23 -0.29
CA LYS A 47 -6.87 11.94 0.05
C LYS A 47 -7.07 10.44 0.12
N ARG A 48 -8.18 9.99 0.70
CA ARG A 48 -8.54 8.57 0.85
C ARG A 48 -8.19 7.70 -0.37
N ASN A 49 -8.47 8.15 -1.60
CA ASN A 49 -8.20 7.42 -2.84
C ASN A 49 -7.21 8.16 -3.77
N GLU A 50 -6.32 8.99 -3.23
CA GLU A 50 -5.37 9.81 -4.00
C GLU A 50 -3.99 9.75 -3.32
N MET A 51 -3.15 8.84 -3.81
CA MET A 51 -1.73 8.70 -3.50
C MET A 51 -0.93 9.34 -4.62
N VAL A 52 0.07 10.17 -4.29
CA VAL A 52 0.90 10.84 -5.28
C VAL A 52 2.35 10.43 -5.09
N ILE A 53 2.91 9.79 -6.11
CA ILE A 53 4.34 9.55 -6.22
C ILE A 53 4.94 10.77 -6.90
N ARG A 54 5.90 11.42 -6.25
CA ARG A 54 6.60 12.57 -6.82
C ARG A 54 7.43 12.18 -8.03
N ARG A 55 7.56 13.09 -9.00
CA ARG A 55 8.47 12.95 -10.13
C ARG A 55 9.91 12.67 -9.67
N GLY A 56 10.67 11.97 -10.50
CA GLY A 56 12.03 11.53 -10.20
C GLY A 56 12.08 10.25 -9.37
N ALA A 57 10.97 9.53 -9.23
CA ALA A 57 10.95 8.22 -8.60
C ALA A 57 11.60 7.18 -9.53
N THR A 58 12.45 6.34 -8.96
CA THR A 58 13.08 5.21 -9.62
C THR A 58 12.23 3.96 -9.40
N LEU A 59 11.86 3.31 -10.49
CA LEU A 59 11.10 2.07 -10.51
C LEU A 59 12.06 0.89 -10.57
N ARG A 60 11.70 -0.22 -9.93
CA ARG A 60 12.39 -1.49 -10.11
C ARG A 60 12.35 -1.88 -11.59
N SER A 61 13.53 -2.06 -12.19
CA SER A 61 13.68 -2.47 -13.59
C SER A 61 13.55 -3.98 -13.79
N ASP A 62 14.04 -4.76 -12.82
CA ASP A 62 13.98 -6.21 -12.83
C ASP A 62 12.57 -6.75 -12.53
N ILE A 63 12.13 -7.75 -13.29
CA ILE A 63 10.82 -8.37 -13.14
C ILE A 63 10.97 -9.62 -12.25
N PRO A 64 10.40 -9.63 -11.03
CA PRO A 64 10.48 -10.80 -10.16
C PRO A 64 9.65 -11.95 -10.74
N LEU A 65 10.30 -13.09 -10.96
CA LEU A 65 9.64 -14.33 -11.37
C LEU A 65 9.20 -15.15 -10.15
N ASN A 66 8.14 -15.91 -10.32
CA ASN A 66 7.74 -16.94 -9.36
C ASN A 66 8.80 -18.06 -9.30
N LYS A 67 8.72 -18.92 -8.27
CA LYS A 67 9.62 -20.09 -8.13
C LYS A 67 9.62 -21.03 -9.33
N ASP A 68 8.52 -21.08 -10.07
CA ASP A 68 8.35 -21.89 -11.29
C ASP A 68 8.81 -21.16 -12.57
N GLY A 69 9.39 -19.97 -12.45
CA GLY A 69 9.84 -19.14 -13.57
C GLY A 69 8.73 -18.36 -14.28
N THR A 70 7.47 -18.48 -13.82
CA THR A 70 6.35 -17.74 -14.42
C THR A 70 6.25 -16.32 -13.89
N ILE A 71 5.58 -15.45 -14.66
CA ILE A 71 5.26 -14.09 -14.21
C ILE A 71 4.11 -14.16 -13.19
N GLY A 72 4.33 -13.57 -12.01
CA GLY A 72 3.32 -13.46 -10.96
C GLY A 72 2.18 -12.49 -11.29
N PHE A 73 1.08 -12.59 -10.54
CA PHE A 73 -0.06 -11.67 -10.68
C PHE A 73 0.34 -10.21 -10.43
N ASP A 74 1.15 -9.97 -9.40
CA ASP A 74 1.56 -8.62 -9.01
C ASP A 74 2.41 -7.94 -10.09
N VAL A 75 3.27 -8.70 -10.78
CA VAL A 75 3.99 -8.20 -11.95
C VAL A 75 3.04 -7.83 -13.07
N ARG A 76 2.07 -8.70 -13.41
CA ARG A 76 1.09 -8.40 -14.47
C ARG A 76 0.34 -7.09 -14.18
N CYS A 77 -0.11 -6.92 -12.94
CA CYS A 77 -0.79 -5.69 -12.52
C CYS A 77 0.14 -4.46 -12.53
N GLY A 78 1.35 -4.56 -11.99
CA GLY A 78 2.30 -3.44 -11.99
C GLY A 78 2.69 -3.01 -13.41
N THR A 79 2.89 -3.97 -14.32
CA THR A 79 3.18 -3.69 -15.73
C THR A 79 2.02 -2.97 -16.40
N GLN A 80 0.78 -3.40 -16.14
CA GLN A 80 -0.41 -2.71 -16.64
C GLN A 80 -0.49 -1.27 -16.15
N ILE A 81 -0.30 -1.03 -14.85
CA ILE A 81 -0.30 0.33 -14.27
C ILE A 81 0.82 1.18 -14.90
N ARG A 82 2.03 0.63 -15.06
CA ARG A 82 3.12 1.35 -15.75
C ARG A 82 2.78 1.69 -17.20
N ALA A 83 2.08 0.81 -17.92
CA ALA A 83 1.65 1.06 -19.30
C ALA A 83 0.59 2.18 -19.40
N GLU A 84 -0.30 2.28 -18.41
CA GLU A 84 -1.27 3.38 -18.28
C GLU A 84 -0.57 4.72 -18.04
N HIS A 85 0.57 4.70 -17.33
CA HIS A 85 1.40 5.88 -17.03
C HIS A 85 2.64 6.03 -17.92
N ARG A 86 2.71 5.33 -19.07
CA ARG A 86 3.92 5.28 -19.92
C ARG A 86 4.47 6.64 -20.36
N ASN A 87 3.60 7.64 -20.50
CA ASN A 87 4.01 8.99 -20.92
C ASN A 87 4.74 9.75 -19.82
N ALA A 88 4.61 9.31 -18.56
CA ALA A 88 5.22 9.91 -17.39
C ALA A 88 6.38 9.05 -16.83
N VAL A 89 6.84 8.05 -17.59
CA VAL A 89 7.94 7.15 -17.21
C VAL A 89 8.93 7.04 -18.36
N LYS A 90 10.20 7.32 -18.08
CA LYS A 90 11.31 7.17 -19.02
C LYS A 90 12.48 6.48 -18.33
N ASP A 91 13.02 5.43 -18.93
CA ASP A 91 14.18 4.70 -18.41
C ASP A 91 14.00 4.28 -16.93
N PHE A 92 12.83 3.73 -16.61
CA PHE A 92 12.43 3.36 -15.24
C PHE A 92 12.44 4.50 -14.23
N THR A 93 12.40 5.75 -14.68
CA THR A 93 12.32 6.94 -13.84
C THR A 93 11.05 7.73 -14.17
N THR A 94 10.31 8.20 -13.17
CA THR A 94 9.13 9.03 -13.41
C THR A 94 9.55 10.44 -13.82
N THR A 95 8.98 10.97 -14.90
CA THR A 95 9.21 12.34 -15.37
C THR A 95 8.21 13.32 -14.77
N ASP A 96 7.01 12.84 -14.44
CA ASP A 96 5.93 13.60 -13.82
C ASP A 96 5.44 12.93 -12.54
N ASP A 97 4.65 13.66 -11.75
CA ASP A 97 3.97 13.11 -10.59
C ASP A 97 2.95 12.06 -11.04
N ILE A 98 2.94 10.90 -10.38
CA ILE A 98 2.02 9.78 -10.67
C ILE A 98 0.95 9.73 -9.59
N VAL A 99 -0.32 9.74 -9.99
CA VAL A 99 -1.47 9.66 -9.09
C VAL A 99 -2.07 8.26 -9.15
N LEU A 100 -2.12 7.59 -8.00
CA LEU A 100 -2.66 6.23 -7.83
C LEU A 100 -3.72 6.23 -6.73
N ARG A 101 -4.53 5.17 -6.64
CA ARG A 101 -5.70 5.14 -5.75
C ARG A 101 -5.43 4.50 -4.39
N SER A 102 -4.34 3.76 -4.23
CA SER A 102 -4.07 3.02 -3.00
C SER A 102 -2.60 2.73 -2.78
N VAL A 103 -2.23 2.43 -1.52
CA VAL A 103 -0.90 1.95 -1.13
C VAL A 103 -0.47 0.71 -1.92
N ASN A 104 -1.41 -0.19 -2.22
CA ASN A 104 -1.12 -1.39 -2.99
C ASN A 104 -0.77 -1.06 -4.45
N GLU A 105 -1.49 -0.13 -5.09
CA GLU A 105 -1.15 0.33 -6.45
C GLU A 105 0.23 0.99 -6.48
N VAL A 106 0.59 1.77 -5.45
CA VAL A 106 1.94 2.35 -5.31
C VAL A 106 3.02 1.27 -5.27
N GLY A 107 2.86 0.24 -4.43
CA GLY A 107 3.84 -0.85 -4.34
C GLY A 107 3.92 -1.68 -5.63
N LEU A 108 2.79 -1.92 -6.30
CA LEU A 108 2.76 -2.60 -7.60
C LEU A 108 3.47 -1.78 -8.68
N PHE A 109 3.26 -0.47 -8.71
CA PHE A 109 3.89 0.43 -9.67
C PHE A 109 5.40 0.56 -9.45
N LEU A 110 5.84 0.77 -8.21
CA LEU A 110 7.24 1.00 -7.88
C LEU A 110 8.08 -0.28 -8.00
N TYR A 111 7.65 -1.39 -7.41
CA TYR A 111 8.49 -2.58 -7.23
C TYR A 111 7.73 -3.93 -7.34
N PHE A 112 6.53 -3.93 -7.91
CA PHE A 112 5.71 -5.14 -8.08
C PHE A 112 5.33 -5.84 -6.76
N GLY A 113 5.22 -5.11 -5.64
CA GLY A 113 4.88 -5.68 -4.34
C GLY A 113 3.57 -5.14 -3.78
N ARG A 114 2.63 -6.04 -3.46
CA ARG A 114 1.26 -5.65 -3.07
C ARG A 114 1.09 -5.33 -1.59
N THR A 115 1.45 -6.25 -0.70
CA THR A 115 1.26 -6.07 0.76
C THR A 115 2.42 -5.33 1.43
N ASN A 116 3.61 -5.36 0.83
CA ASN A 116 4.81 -4.77 1.41
C ASN A 116 4.71 -3.25 1.53
N GLY A 117 3.88 -2.58 0.71
CA GLY A 117 3.73 -1.12 0.73
C GLY A 117 3.40 -0.54 2.10
N TRP A 118 2.63 -1.25 2.92
CA TRP A 118 2.25 -0.77 4.25
C TRP A 118 3.43 -0.64 5.23
N LEU A 119 4.51 -1.40 5.01
CA LEU A 119 5.70 -1.44 5.88
C LEU A 119 6.94 -0.79 5.24
N VAL A 120 6.90 -0.60 3.91
CA VAL A 120 7.98 -0.02 3.12
C VAL A 120 7.89 1.51 3.06
N LEU A 121 6.67 2.06 2.99
CA LEU A 121 6.46 3.51 3.02
C LEU A 121 6.70 4.02 4.43
N ARG A 122 7.78 4.79 4.63
CA ARG A 122 8.19 5.33 5.94
C ARG A 122 8.37 6.83 5.89
N ASP A 123 8.00 7.54 6.95
CA ASP A 123 8.32 8.95 7.08
C ASP A 123 9.81 9.17 7.45
N ASP A 124 10.17 10.42 7.67
CA ASP A 124 11.54 10.82 8.00
C ASP A 124 12.01 10.28 9.37
N ASP A 125 11.07 9.95 10.27
CA ASP A 125 11.34 9.32 11.57
C ASP A 125 11.34 7.78 11.50
N GLY A 126 11.13 7.23 10.30
CA GLY A 126 11.09 5.78 10.06
C GLY A 126 9.75 5.12 10.41
N ARG A 127 8.73 5.88 10.81
CA ARG A 127 7.38 5.36 11.11
C ARG A 127 6.66 4.99 9.83
N THR A 128 6.04 3.82 9.81
CA THR A 128 5.42 3.29 8.58
C THR A 128 4.04 3.90 8.33
N ILE A 129 3.60 3.90 7.07
CA ILE A 129 2.22 4.25 6.71
C ILE A 129 1.18 3.36 7.41
N HIS A 130 1.54 2.11 7.72
CA HIS A 130 0.75 1.23 8.58
C HIS A 130 0.54 1.86 9.95
N ASP A 131 1.62 2.25 10.64
CA ASP A 131 1.57 2.82 12.00
C ASP A 131 0.82 4.16 12.06
N TRP A 132 0.80 4.91 10.95
CA TRP A 132 0.03 6.13 10.82
C TRP A 132 -1.48 5.91 10.68
N THR A 133 -1.90 4.76 10.16
CA THR A 133 -3.29 4.58 9.68
C THR A 133 -4.01 3.37 10.26
N VAL A 134 -3.30 2.49 10.95
CA VAL A 134 -3.90 1.33 11.62
C VAL A 134 -4.88 1.81 12.69
N VAL A 135 -6.11 1.33 12.60
CA VAL A 135 -7.15 1.57 13.58
C VAL A 135 -7.18 0.37 14.52
N PRO A 136 -7.13 0.58 15.85
CA PRO A 136 -7.30 -0.49 16.82
C PRO A 136 -8.59 -1.26 16.56
N GLU A 137 -8.55 -2.59 16.70
CA GLU A 137 -9.78 -3.37 16.70
C GLU A 137 -10.60 -2.97 17.94
N CYS A 138 -11.82 -2.46 17.71
CA CYS A 138 -12.80 -2.23 18.76
C CYS A 138 -13.45 -3.55 19.18
#